data_AF-A0A969T954-F1
#
_entry.id   AF-A0A969T954-F1
#
_cell.length_a   1.000
_cell.length_b   1.000
_cell.length_c   1.000
_cell.angle_alpha   90.00
_cell.angle_beta   90.00
_cell.angle_gamma   90.00
#
_symmetry.space_group_name_H-M   'P 1'
#
loop_
_entity.id
_entity.type
_entity.pdbx_description
1 polymer ?
#
loop_
_entity_poly.entity_id
_entity_poly.type
_entity_poly.pdbx_seq_one_letter_code
_entity_poly.pdbx_strand_id
1 'polypeptide(L)' 'MVGPDVWRDSGAVRVNREFEEDSGLFRNWKDVAAREGLKVRAGRWKIPGKPIALLIDFTPFYLEKK' A
#
# COMPACT_ATOMS: atom_id res chain seq x y z
N MET A 1 1.07 -17.88 2.60
CA MET A 1 0.28 -16.64 2.74
C MET A 1 0.76 -15.69 1.65
N VAL A 2 -0.08 -15.35 0.68
CA VAL A 2 0.25 -14.45 -0.42
C VAL A 2 -0.43 -13.11 -0.13
N GLY A 3 0.36 -12.06 0.03
CA GLY A 3 -0.15 -10.71 0.24
C GLY A 3 0.95 -9.65 0.05
N PRO A 4 0.59 -8.41 -0.35
CA PRO A 4 1.53 -7.28 -0.47
C PRO A 4 2.27 -6.91 0.82
N ASP A 5 1.76 -7.35 1.96
CA ASP A 5 2.25 -7.02 3.31
C ASP A 5 3.39 -7.92 3.83
N VAL A 6 3.99 -8.79 3.01
CA VAL A 6 5.02 -9.76 3.47
C VAL A 6 6.37 -9.12 3.85
N TRP A 7 6.55 -7.80 3.74
CA TRP A 7 7.89 -7.19 3.71
C TRP A 7 8.15 -6.13 4.78
N ARG A 8 7.63 -6.33 6.01
CA ARG A 8 7.89 -5.41 7.14
C ARG A 8 9.00 -5.84 8.10
N ASP A 9 9.77 -6.88 7.78
CA ASP A 9 10.84 -7.33 8.67
C ASP A 9 12.22 -7.22 8.01
N SER A 10 13.16 -6.62 8.75
CA SER A 10 14.61 -6.63 8.49
C SER A 10 15.16 -5.70 7.40
N GLY A 11 15.28 -4.40 7.73
CA GLY A 11 16.47 -3.58 7.40
C GLY A 11 16.81 -3.27 5.94
N ALA A 12 16.05 -3.78 4.98
CA ALA A 12 16.24 -3.51 3.56
C ALA A 12 14.96 -2.88 3.02
N VAL A 13 15.03 -1.58 2.70
CA VAL A 13 14.09 -0.92 1.79
C VAL A 13 14.28 -1.56 0.42
N ARG A 14 13.78 -2.79 0.24
CA ARG A 14 13.70 -3.44 -1.06
C ARG A 14 12.41 -2.95 -1.69
N VAL A 15 12.59 -2.07 -2.67
CA VAL A 15 11.56 -1.63 -3.61
C VAL A 15 10.66 -2.84 -3.94
N ASN A 16 9.36 -2.73 -3.66
CA ASN A 16 8.39 -3.79 -3.92
C ASN A 16 8.40 -4.11 -5.42
N ARG A 17 9.17 -5.11 -5.84
CA ARG A 17 9.41 -5.43 -7.27
C ARG A 17 8.14 -5.83 -8.02
N GLU A 18 7.09 -6.16 -7.28
CA GLU A 18 5.83 -6.67 -7.77
C GLU A 18 4.71 -5.60 -7.78
N PHE A 19 4.98 -4.36 -7.36
CA PHE A 19 4.01 -3.27 -7.35
C PHE A 19 4.58 -2.02 -7.99
N GLU A 20 3.92 -1.52 -9.04
CA GLU A 20 4.23 -0.27 -9.71
C GLU A 20 3.29 0.81 -9.19
N GLU A 21 3.83 1.80 -8.48
CA GLU A 21 3.04 2.91 -7.95
C GLU A 21 2.63 3.87 -9.08
N ASP A 22 1.35 4.21 -9.11
CA ASP A 22 0.78 5.16 -10.06
C ASP A 22 0.18 6.33 -9.28
N SER A 23 0.88 7.46 -9.31
CA SER A 23 0.47 8.65 -8.59
C SER A 23 -0.79 9.30 -9.19
N GLY A 24 -1.17 8.97 -10.42
CA GLY A 24 -2.39 9.44 -11.08
C GLY A 24 -3.65 8.68 -10.65
N LEU A 25 -3.52 7.42 -10.24
CA LEU A 25 -4.66 6.63 -9.76
C LEU A 25 -5.18 7.16 -8.41
N PHE A 26 -6.50 7.28 -8.32
CA PHE A 26 -7.25 7.60 -7.10
C PHE A 26 -6.74 8.84 -6.35
N ARG A 27 -6.27 9.88 -7.06
CA ARG A 27 -5.70 11.08 -6.46
C ARG A 27 -6.61 11.73 -5.40
N ASN A 28 -7.89 11.89 -5.71
CA ASN A 28 -8.86 12.46 -4.77
C ASN A 28 -9.02 11.61 -3.51
N TRP A 29 -9.01 10.29 -3.64
CA TRP A 29 -9.12 9.38 -2.51
C TRP A 29 -7.85 9.37 -1.64
N LYS A 30 -6.66 9.47 -2.26
CA LYS A 30 -5.40 9.61 -1.52
C LYS A 30 -5.39 10.89 -0.70
N ASP A 31 -5.91 11.99 -1.24
CA ASP A 31 -6.01 13.26 -0.54
C ASP A 31 -6.94 13.15 0.69
N VAL A 32 -8.13 12.58 0.50
CA VAL A 32 -9.07 12.31 1.60
C VAL A 32 -8.45 11.37 2.64
N ALA A 33 -7.85 10.25 2.22
CA ALA A 33 -7.22 9.31 3.14
C ALA A 33 -6.07 9.93 3.94
N ALA A 34 -5.24 10.76 3.30
CA ALA A 34 -4.17 11.48 3.99
C ALA A 34 -4.70 12.44 5.07
N ARG A 35 -5.85 13.09 4.83
CA ARG A 35 -6.53 13.95 5.81
C ARG A 35 -7.04 13.16 7.02
N GLU A 36 -7.44 11.92 6.81
CA GLU A 36 -7.85 10.97 7.86
C GLU A 36 -6.64 10.27 8.53
N GLY A 37 -5.40 10.66 8.19
CA GLY A 37 -4.18 10.05 8.74
C GLY A 37 -3.85 8.66 8.17
N LEU A 38 -4.55 8.22 7.13
CA LEU A 38 -4.31 6.97 6.43
C LEU A 38 -3.28 7.15 5.30
N LYS A 39 -2.18 6.40 5.36
CA LYS A 39 -1.21 6.36 4.27
C LYS A 39 -1.65 5.31 3.25
N VAL A 40 -1.95 5.76 2.03
CA VAL A 40 -2.42 4.91 0.94
C VAL A 40 -1.50 5.04 -0.28
N ARG A 41 -1.17 3.89 -0.88
CA ARG A 41 -0.42 3.81 -2.14
C ARG A 41 -1.29 3.16 -3.20
N ALA A 42 -1.50 3.86 -4.32
CA ALA A 42 -2.25 3.35 -5.45
C ALA A 42 -1.31 2.94 -6.57
N GLY A 43 -1.59 1.85 -7.26
CA GLY A 43 -0.71 1.33 -8.29
C GLY A 43 -1.23 0.06 -8.93
N ARG A 44 -0.36 -0.65 -9.62
CA ARG A 44 -0.67 -1.89 -10.33
C ARG A 44 0.25 -3.02 -9.90
N TRP A 45 -0.30 -4.21 -9.80
CA TRP A 45 0.51 -5.41 -9.62
C TRP A 45 1.24 -5.77 -10.90
N LYS A 46 2.51 -6.14 -10.78
CA LYS A 46 3.36 -6.61 -11.88
C LYS A 46 3.14 -8.09 -12.18
N ILE A 47 1.87 -8.47 -12.32
CA ILE A 47 1.42 -9.81 -12.73
C ILE A 47 0.69 -9.72 -14.08
N PRO A 48 0.49 -10.84 -14.81
CA PRO A 48 -0.31 -10.83 -16.02
C PRO A 48 -1.69 -10.20 -15.79
N GLY A 49 -2.05 -9.22 -16.64
CA GLY A 49 -3.28 -8.42 -16.50
C GLY A 49 -3.12 -7.08 -15.78
N LYS A 50 -1.97 -6.82 -15.11
CA LYS A 50 -1.64 -5.55 -14.44
C LYS A 50 -2.81 -4.96 -13.62
N PRO A 51 -3.42 -5.72 -12.70
CA PRO A 51 -4.60 -5.27 -11.97
C PRO A 51 -4.26 -4.09 -11.07
N ILE A 52 -5.23 -3.19 -10.92
CA ILE A 52 -5.12 -2.02 -10.04
C ILE A 52 -5.26 -2.47 -8.59
N ALA A 53 -4.42 -1.93 -7.71
CA ALA A 53 -4.46 -2.19 -6.27
C ALA A 53 -4.19 -0.93 -5.44
N LEU A 54 -4.74 -0.94 -4.23
CA LEU A 54 -4.56 0.07 -3.20
C LEU A 54 -3.92 -0.63 -1.98
N LEU A 55 -2.74 -0.17 -1.59
CA LEU A 55 -2.06 -0.61 -0.37
C LEU A 55 -2.32 0.43 0.71
N ILE A 56 -2.85 0.00 1.85
CA ILE A 56 -3.23 0.87 2.96
C ILE A 56 -2.36 0.50 4.17
N ASP A 57 -1.65 1.48 4.72
CA ASP A 57 -0.91 1.30 5.96
C ASP A 57 -1.88 1.40 7.15
N PHE A 58 -2.25 0.25 7.69
CA PHE A 58 -3.09 0.14 8.88
C PHE A 58 -2.29 0.11 10.19
N THR A 59 -0.95 0.19 10.17
CA THR A 59 -0.10 0.17 11.38
C THR A 59 -0.59 1.08 12.52
N PRO A 60 -1.00 2.34 12.28
CA PRO A 60 -1.49 3.20 13.36
C PRO A 60 -2.79 2.70 14.03
N PHE A 61 -3.55 1.81 13.40
CA PHE A 61 -4.80 1.25 13.94
C PHE A 61 -4.60 -0.05 14.74
N TYR A 62 -3.39 -0.61 14.76
CA TYR A 62 -3.10 -1.79 15.59
C TYR A 62 -2.90 -1.46 17.08
N LEU A 63 -3.15 -0.22 17.51
CA LEU A 63 -2.83 0.28 18.85
C LEU A 63 -3.75 -0.22 19.97
N GLU A 64 -4.72 -1.11 19.75
CA GLU A 64 -5.38 -1.78 20.88
C GLU A 64 -5.97 -3.15 20.50
N LYS A 65 -5.21 -4.21 20.76
CA LYS A 65 -5.82 -5.48 21.19
C LYS A 65 -5.58 -5.61 22.68
N LYS A 66 -6.58 -5.20 23.47
CA LYS A 66 -6.75 -5.66 24.84
C LYS A 66 -7.65 -6.87 24.85
#